data_AF-A0A925I7R0-F1
#
_entry.id   AF-A0A925I7R0-F1
#
_cell.length_a   1.000
_cell.length_b   1.000
_cell.length_c   1.000
_cell.angle_alpha   90.00
_cell.angle_beta   90.00
_cell.angle_gamma   90.00
#
_symmetry.space_group_name_H-M   'P 1'
#
loop_
_entity.id
_entity.type
_entity.pdbx_description
1 polymer ?
#
loop_
_entity_poly.entity_id
_entity_poly.type
_entity_poly.pdbx_seq_one_letter_code
_entity_poly.pdbx_strand_id
1 'polypeptide(L)'
;MKLKNVILLFFFSASLITFSQSAKEQKLLDKLCKEACDAIEATDISANDKQEDLQMKLGLALLPALTENSKEIKSVWGLDITNPDDARQMGEKLGTNLVYKCEKFKKLALQLAAQKTGEENGGTEKTATVTTSSTRGSIDKIDCTELCVVYFKTQSDETIRLYWMEKFNGSEI
;
A
#
# COMPACT_ATOMS: atom_id res chain seq x y z
N MET A 1 -11.16 -10.19 -55.77
CA MET A 1 -11.01 -9.44 -54.50
C MET A 1 -9.54 -9.50 -54.11
N LYS A 2 -8.82 -8.37 -54.12
CA LYS A 2 -7.35 -8.36 -54.02
C LYS A 2 -6.90 -8.85 -52.63
N LEU A 3 -5.88 -9.71 -52.57
CA LEU A 3 -5.29 -10.31 -51.35
C LEU A 3 -5.00 -9.27 -50.24
N LYS A 4 -4.65 -8.05 -50.65
CA LYS A 4 -4.44 -6.88 -49.78
C LYS A 4 -5.68 -6.44 -48.98
N ASN A 5 -6.88 -6.63 -49.52
CA ASN A 5 -8.14 -6.30 -48.83
C ASN A 5 -8.59 -7.40 -47.85
N VAL A 6 -8.12 -8.64 -48.06
CA VAL A 6 -8.40 -9.77 -47.15
C VAL A 6 -7.51 -9.69 -45.90
N ILE A 7 -6.24 -9.32 -46.07
CA ILE A 7 -5.29 -9.12 -44.95
C ILE A 7 -5.74 -7.95 -44.04
N LEU A 8 -6.22 -6.85 -44.63
CA LEU A 8 -6.74 -5.69 -43.89
C LEU A 8 -8.01 -6.01 -43.09
N LEU A 9 -8.88 -6.89 -43.62
CA LEU A 9 -10.07 -7.38 -42.93
C LEU A 9 -9.73 -8.32 -41.75
N PHE A 10 -8.66 -9.11 -41.87
CA PHE A 10 -8.21 -10.03 -40.83
C PHE A 10 -7.54 -9.28 -39.65
N PHE A 11 -6.82 -8.20 -39.93
CA PHE A 11 -6.23 -7.36 -38.89
C PHE A 11 -7.30 -6.58 -38.10
N PHE A 12 -8.36 -6.12 -38.75
CA PHE A 12 -9.44 -5.36 -38.11
C PHE A 12 -10.38 -6.25 -37.27
N SER A 13 -10.59 -7.52 -37.66
CA SER A 13 -11.41 -8.46 -36.88
C SER A 13 -10.69 -8.98 -35.63
N ALA A 14 -9.36 -9.15 -35.68
CA ALA A 14 -8.58 -9.60 -34.52
C ALA A 14 -8.56 -8.58 -33.37
N SER A 15 -8.61 -7.27 -33.66
CA SER A 15 -8.63 -6.21 -32.64
C SER A 15 -9.94 -6.15 -31.83
N LEU A 16 -11.05 -6.67 -32.36
CA LEU A 16 -12.35 -6.64 -31.68
C LEU A 16 -12.51 -7.76 -30.65
N ILE A 17 -11.80 -8.88 -30.82
CA ILE A 17 -11.93 -10.06 -29.94
C ILE A 17 -11.20 -9.84 -28.61
N THR A 18 -10.04 -9.18 -28.63
CA THR A 18 -9.27 -8.88 -27.41
C THR A 18 -9.98 -7.87 -26.52
N PHE A 19 -10.68 -6.89 -27.09
CA PHE A 19 -11.40 -5.86 -26.32
C PHE A 19 -12.59 -6.44 -25.52
N SER A 20 -13.22 -7.50 -26.03
CA SER A 20 -14.37 -8.14 -25.35
C SER A 20 -13.99 -8.89 -24.08
N GLN A 21 -12.78 -9.47 -24.03
CA GLN A 21 -12.30 -10.23 -22.86
C GLN A 21 -11.98 -9.29 -21.70
N SER A 22 -11.28 -8.18 -21.97
CA SER A 22 -10.92 -7.19 -20.94
C SER A 22 -12.14 -6.54 -20.29
N ALA A 23 -13.23 -6.33 -21.05
CA ALA A 23 -14.46 -5.77 -20.51
C ALA A 23 -15.17 -6.70 -19.52
N LYS A 24 -15.19 -8.02 -19.79
CA LYS A 24 -15.75 -9.01 -18.87
C LYS A 24 -14.93 -9.13 -17.60
N GLU A 25 -13.61 -9.12 -17.74
CA GLU A 25 -12.69 -9.19 -16.62
C GLU A 25 -12.88 -8.00 -15.66
N GLN A 26 -12.99 -6.78 -16.18
CA GLN A 26 -13.22 -5.60 -15.33
C GLN A 26 -14.60 -5.56 -14.74
N LYS A 27 -15.63 -6.02 -15.46
CA LYS A 27 -16.97 -6.11 -14.88
C LYS A 27 -17.02 -7.08 -13.69
N LEU A 28 -16.35 -8.23 -13.81
CA LEU A 28 -16.22 -9.18 -12.71
C LEU A 28 -15.43 -8.56 -11.54
N LEU A 29 -14.31 -7.91 -11.83
CA LEU A 29 -13.48 -7.27 -10.81
C LEU A 29 -14.25 -6.17 -10.05
N ASP A 30 -14.99 -5.32 -10.77
CA ASP A 30 -15.82 -4.26 -10.19
C ASP A 30 -16.92 -4.82 -9.31
N LYS A 31 -17.58 -5.89 -9.77
CA LYS A 31 -18.62 -6.60 -9.01
C LYS A 31 -18.06 -7.13 -7.70
N LEU A 32 -16.96 -7.88 -7.76
CA LEU A 32 -16.31 -8.47 -6.58
C LEU A 32 -15.78 -7.40 -5.62
N CYS A 33 -15.19 -6.32 -6.14
CA CYS A 33 -14.73 -5.21 -5.30
C CYS A 33 -15.87 -4.54 -4.57
N LYS A 34 -17.04 -4.40 -5.22
CA LYS A 34 -18.23 -3.83 -4.57
C LYS A 34 -18.73 -4.72 -3.44
N GLU A 35 -18.95 -6.01 -3.72
CA GLU A 35 -19.42 -6.97 -2.72
C GLU A 35 -18.46 -7.11 -1.53
N ALA A 36 -17.15 -7.18 -1.80
CA ALA A 36 -16.13 -7.22 -0.77
C ALA A 36 -16.06 -5.91 0.04
N CYS A 37 -16.27 -4.76 -0.60
CA CYS A 37 -16.26 -3.48 0.10
C CYS A 37 -17.47 -3.34 1.03
N ASP A 38 -18.67 -3.76 0.58
CA ASP A 38 -19.87 -3.80 1.43
C ASP A 38 -19.63 -4.66 2.69
N ALA A 39 -18.96 -5.82 2.53
CA ALA A 39 -18.59 -6.69 3.64
C ALA A 39 -17.53 -6.07 4.58
N ILE A 40 -16.50 -5.42 4.02
CA ILE A 40 -15.46 -4.74 4.80
C ILE A 40 -16.06 -3.56 5.58
N GLU A 41 -16.98 -2.80 5.00
CA GLU A 41 -17.68 -1.70 5.66
C GLU A 41 -18.48 -2.19 6.87
N ALA A 42 -19.15 -3.34 6.73
CA ALA A 42 -19.92 -3.97 7.81
C ALA A 42 -19.05 -4.65 8.89
N THR A 43 -17.79 -4.98 8.60
CA THR A 43 -16.91 -5.70 9.54
C THR A 43 -16.10 -4.74 10.41
N ASP A 44 -15.97 -5.00 11.71
CA ASP A 44 -15.09 -4.21 12.58
C ASP A 44 -13.61 -4.62 12.37
N ILE A 45 -12.94 -3.92 11.46
CA ILE A 45 -11.54 -4.14 11.08
C ILE A 45 -10.72 -2.91 11.43
N SER A 46 -9.62 -3.12 12.12
CA SER A 46 -8.71 -2.06 12.57
C SER A 46 -7.28 -2.34 12.16
N ALA A 47 -6.52 -1.28 11.86
CA ALA A 47 -5.08 -1.40 11.67
C ALA A 47 -4.32 -1.79 12.96
N ASN A 48 -4.97 -1.71 14.12
CA ASN A 48 -4.40 -2.13 15.40
C ASN A 48 -4.70 -3.61 15.72
N ASP A 49 -5.49 -4.30 14.89
CA ASP A 49 -5.70 -5.74 15.03
C ASP A 49 -4.36 -6.47 14.85
N LYS A 50 -4.17 -7.60 15.54
CA LYS A 50 -3.02 -8.48 15.26
C LYS A 50 -3.05 -8.92 13.80
N GLN A 51 -1.88 -9.13 13.21
CA GLN A 51 -1.77 -9.48 11.80
C GLN A 51 -2.62 -10.70 11.44
N GLU A 52 -2.64 -11.73 12.28
CA GLU A 52 -3.44 -12.94 12.06
C GLU A 52 -4.95 -12.64 12.12
N ASP A 53 -5.38 -11.84 13.09
CA ASP A 53 -6.80 -11.45 13.26
C ASP A 53 -7.27 -10.60 12.07
N LEU A 54 -6.42 -9.68 11.62
CA LEU A 54 -6.66 -8.83 10.46
C LEU A 54 -6.80 -9.67 9.17
N GLN A 55 -5.87 -10.60 8.95
CA GLN A 55 -5.93 -11.53 7.81
C GLN A 55 -7.20 -12.39 7.85
N MET A 56 -7.56 -12.91 9.01
CA MET A 56 -8.77 -13.72 9.19
C MET A 56 -10.04 -12.89 8.90
N LYS A 57 -10.17 -11.70 9.49
CA LYS A 57 -11.33 -10.82 9.30
C LYS A 57 -11.50 -10.43 7.83
N LEU A 58 -10.41 -10.05 7.17
CA LEU A 58 -10.42 -9.73 5.74
C LEU A 58 -10.80 -10.95 4.90
N GLY A 59 -10.19 -12.11 5.18
CA GLY A 59 -10.52 -13.37 4.52
C GLY A 59 -12.00 -13.71 4.64
N LEU A 60 -12.58 -13.59 5.83
CA LEU A 60 -14.01 -13.81 6.08
C LEU A 60 -14.91 -12.78 5.38
N ALA A 61 -14.48 -11.53 5.25
CA ALA A 61 -15.21 -10.51 4.51
C ALA A 61 -15.20 -10.75 2.99
N LEU A 62 -14.09 -11.27 2.45
CA LEU A 62 -13.91 -11.53 1.02
C LEU A 62 -14.53 -12.86 0.56
N LEU A 63 -14.58 -13.86 1.46
CA LEU A 63 -14.96 -15.23 1.12
C LEU A 63 -16.37 -15.35 0.50
N PRO A 64 -17.42 -14.68 0.98
CA PRO A 64 -18.75 -14.75 0.36
C PRO A 64 -18.73 -14.31 -1.10
N ALA A 65 -18.14 -13.15 -1.39
CA ALA A 65 -18.02 -12.64 -2.76
C ALA A 65 -17.28 -13.62 -3.67
N LEU A 66 -16.20 -14.24 -3.19
CA LEU A 66 -15.44 -15.21 -3.98
C LEU A 66 -16.18 -16.54 -4.20
N THR A 67 -16.89 -17.03 -3.18
CA THR A 67 -17.61 -18.32 -3.24
C THR A 67 -18.87 -18.22 -4.10
N GLU A 68 -19.66 -17.18 -3.93
CA GLU A 68 -20.88 -16.92 -4.72
C GLU A 68 -20.58 -16.75 -6.22
N ASN A 69 -19.41 -16.17 -6.53
CA ASN A 69 -18.98 -15.91 -7.91
C ASN A 69 -17.98 -16.95 -8.45
N SER A 70 -17.72 -18.04 -7.73
CA SER A 70 -16.71 -19.05 -8.06
C SER A 70 -16.76 -19.57 -9.50
N LYS A 71 -17.97 -19.78 -10.04
CA LYS A 71 -18.16 -20.22 -11.44
C LYS A 71 -17.74 -19.15 -12.45
N GLU A 72 -18.08 -17.89 -12.19
CA GLU A 72 -17.74 -16.77 -13.05
C GLU A 72 -16.23 -16.48 -12.98
N ILE A 73 -15.65 -16.54 -11.79
CA ILE A 73 -14.20 -16.43 -11.55
C ILE A 73 -13.43 -17.52 -12.31
N LYS A 74 -13.86 -18.78 -12.23
CA LYS A 74 -13.22 -19.87 -12.97
C LYS A 74 -13.31 -19.69 -14.49
N SER A 75 -14.43 -19.16 -14.98
CA SER A 75 -14.65 -18.90 -16.41
C SER A 75 -13.82 -17.73 -16.95
N VAL A 76 -13.71 -16.65 -16.17
CA VAL A 76 -13.12 -15.38 -16.62
C VAL A 76 -11.64 -15.27 -16.25
N TRP A 77 -11.25 -15.71 -15.06
CA TRP A 77 -9.86 -15.64 -14.57
C TRP A 77 -9.13 -16.98 -14.63
N GLY A 78 -9.84 -18.10 -14.79
CA GLY A 78 -9.23 -19.43 -14.77
C GLY A 78 -8.78 -19.88 -13.38
N LEU A 79 -9.26 -19.23 -12.32
CA LEU A 79 -8.83 -19.46 -10.93
C LEU A 79 -9.87 -20.24 -10.14
N ASP A 80 -9.40 -21.11 -9.23
CA ASP A 80 -10.24 -21.92 -8.34
C ASP A 80 -10.01 -21.58 -6.87
N ILE A 81 -11.06 -21.17 -6.16
CA ILE A 81 -10.95 -20.73 -4.75
C ILE A 81 -10.48 -21.84 -3.81
N THR A 82 -10.65 -23.10 -4.20
CA THR A 82 -10.22 -24.26 -3.41
C THR A 82 -8.71 -24.52 -3.51
N ASN A 83 -8.05 -23.93 -4.52
CA ASN A 83 -6.61 -23.96 -4.66
C ASN A 83 -6.00 -22.78 -3.86
N PRO A 84 -5.10 -23.03 -2.89
CA PRO A 84 -4.48 -21.98 -2.09
C PRO A 84 -3.73 -20.92 -2.90
N ASP A 85 -3.04 -21.31 -3.97
CA ASP A 85 -2.27 -20.38 -4.81
C ASP A 85 -3.20 -19.46 -5.60
N ASP A 86 -4.27 -20.02 -6.16
CA ASP A 86 -5.30 -19.27 -6.88
C ASP A 86 -6.04 -18.33 -5.93
N ALA A 87 -6.36 -18.78 -4.72
CA ALA A 87 -7.00 -17.95 -3.68
C ALA A 87 -6.11 -16.76 -3.30
N ARG A 88 -4.79 -16.96 -3.18
CA ARG A 88 -3.83 -15.86 -2.97
C ARG A 88 -3.85 -14.89 -4.15
N GLN A 89 -3.82 -15.39 -5.38
CA GLN A 89 -3.88 -14.55 -6.59
C GLN A 89 -5.17 -13.74 -6.67
N MET A 90 -6.32 -14.33 -6.32
CA MET A 90 -7.59 -13.60 -6.20
C MET A 90 -7.49 -12.49 -5.16
N GLY A 91 -6.93 -12.79 -3.99
CA GLY A 91 -6.72 -11.82 -2.90
C GLY A 91 -5.85 -10.63 -3.31
N GLU A 92 -4.76 -10.87 -4.02
CA GLU A 92 -3.87 -9.83 -4.55
C GLU A 92 -4.57 -8.94 -5.59
N LYS A 93 -5.29 -9.57 -6.53
CA LYS A 93 -6.02 -8.87 -7.59
C LYS A 93 -7.12 -7.98 -7.01
N LEU A 94 -7.89 -8.50 -6.06
CA LEU A 94 -8.95 -7.77 -5.38
C LEU A 94 -8.39 -6.70 -4.45
N GLY A 95 -7.42 -7.04 -3.60
CA GLY A 95 -6.81 -6.13 -2.64
C GLY A 95 -6.26 -4.88 -3.31
N THR A 96 -5.57 -5.04 -4.44
CA THR A 96 -5.04 -3.90 -5.22
C THR A 96 -6.17 -2.97 -5.69
N ASN A 97 -7.30 -3.52 -6.12
CA ASN A 97 -8.42 -2.71 -6.63
C ASN A 97 -9.30 -2.12 -5.52
N LEU A 98 -9.39 -2.80 -4.38
CA LEU A 98 -10.10 -2.32 -3.19
C LEU A 98 -9.48 -1.04 -2.64
N VAL A 99 -8.16 -0.84 -2.74
CA VAL A 99 -7.52 0.43 -2.33
C VAL A 99 -8.10 1.64 -3.09
N TYR A 100 -8.52 1.45 -4.34
CA TYR A 100 -9.09 2.54 -5.15
C TYR A 100 -10.61 2.67 -5.02
N LYS A 101 -11.30 1.57 -4.74
CA LYS A 101 -12.78 1.51 -4.78
C LYS A 101 -13.43 1.50 -3.41
N CYS A 102 -12.66 1.26 -2.35
CA CYS A 102 -13.17 1.06 -1.00
C CYS A 102 -12.46 1.97 0.01
N GLU A 103 -13.11 3.05 0.44
CA GLU A 103 -12.49 4.07 1.29
C GLU A 103 -12.06 3.52 2.66
N LYS A 104 -12.82 2.59 3.25
CA LYS A 104 -12.43 1.94 4.51
C LYS A 104 -11.17 1.08 4.34
N PHE A 105 -11.12 0.27 3.28
CA PHE A 105 -9.95 -0.56 2.97
C PHE A 105 -8.72 0.28 2.61
N LYS A 106 -8.90 1.37 1.87
CA LYS A 106 -7.85 2.35 1.56
C LYS A 106 -7.24 2.95 2.82
N LYS A 107 -8.07 3.42 3.76
CA LYS A 107 -7.61 3.96 5.05
C LYS A 107 -6.84 2.91 5.84
N LEU A 108 -7.37 1.69 5.91
CA LEU A 108 -6.71 0.54 6.53
C LEU A 108 -5.34 0.27 5.90
N ALA A 109 -5.26 0.20 4.57
CA ALA A 109 -4.00 -0.04 3.84
C ALA A 109 -2.96 1.05 4.10
N LEU A 110 -3.37 2.32 4.13
CA LEU A 110 -2.49 3.45 4.44
C LEU A 110 -1.98 3.40 5.90
N GLN A 111 -2.84 3.03 6.85
CA GLN A 111 -2.45 2.87 8.25
C GLN A 111 -1.45 1.73 8.44
N LEU A 112 -1.69 0.58 7.80
CA LEU A 112 -0.77 -0.56 7.83
C LEU A 112 0.57 -0.23 7.18
N ALA A 113 0.56 0.52 6.07
CA ALA A 113 1.79 0.99 5.44
C ALA A 113 2.58 1.91 6.39
N ALA A 114 1.91 2.85 7.06
CA ALA A 114 2.54 3.77 8.01
C ALA A 114 3.12 3.05 9.24
N GLN A 115 2.48 1.98 9.72
CA GLN A 115 3.00 1.18 10.84
C GLN A 115 4.29 0.45 10.46
N LYS A 116 4.36 -0.15 9.26
CA LYS A 116 5.58 -0.82 8.79
C LYS A 116 6.77 0.12 8.65
N THR A 117 6.53 1.38 8.29
CA THR A 117 7.59 2.40 8.28
C THR A 117 7.96 2.91 9.68
N GLY A 118 7.07 2.72 10.67
CA GLY A 118 7.30 3.09 12.07
C GLY A 118 8.00 2.01 12.91
N GLU A 119 8.02 0.74 12.48
CA GLU A 119 8.63 -0.37 13.23
C GLU A 119 10.17 -0.44 13.11
N GLU A 120 10.81 0.33 12.22
CA GLU A 120 12.27 0.50 12.20
C GLU A 120 12.78 1.67 13.08
N ASN A 121 11.89 2.43 13.71
CA ASN A 121 12.30 3.43 14.70
C ASN A 121 11.29 3.44 15.86
N GLY A 122 11.66 2.82 16.98
CA GLY A 122 11.00 3.05 18.25
C GLY A 122 11.00 4.54 18.58
N GLY A 123 9.89 5.22 18.28
CA GLY A 123 9.73 6.66 18.47
C GLY A 123 8.30 7.08 18.12
N THR A 124 7.49 7.25 19.15
CA THR A 124 6.12 7.78 19.10
C THR A 124 6.02 9.10 18.32
N GLU A 125 5.12 9.20 17.34
CA GLU A 125 4.37 10.43 17.02
C GLU A 125 3.19 10.07 16.08
N LYS A 126 1.93 10.05 16.56
CA LYS A 126 0.96 11.15 16.46
C LYS A 126 1.30 12.15 15.35
N THR A 127 0.35 12.36 14.44
CA THR A 127 0.16 13.55 13.60
C THR A 127 1.40 14.42 13.46
N ALA A 128 2.07 14.39 12.29
CA ALA A 128 3.14 15.34 11.98
C ALA A 128 2.57 16.77 11.78
N THR A 129 2.05 17.34 12.86
CA THR A 129 2.36 18.71 13.25
C THR A 129 3.87 18.69 13.48
N VAL A 130 4.62 19.41 12.65
CA VAL A 130 6.06 19.61 12.88
C VAL A 130 6.19 20.39 14.17
N THR A 131 6.32 19.70 15.31
CA THR A 131 6.61 20.34 16.58
C THR A 131 8.11 20.60 16.60
N THR A 132 8.53 21.75 16.06
CA THR A 132 9.90 22.24 16.26
C THR A 132 10.11 22.48 17.75
N SER A 133 10.76 21.56 18.43
CA SER A 133 11.30 21.81 19.77
C SER A 133 12.59 22.61 19.63
N SER A 134 12.49 23.92 19.84
CA SER A 134 13.65 24.82 19.85
C SER A 134 14.13 25.01 21.29
N THR A 135 15.40 24.75 21.55
CA THR A 135 16.05 25.11 22.82
C THR A 135 17.03 26.26 22.60
N ARG A 136 17.18 27.13 23.61
CA ARG A 136 18.16 28.22 23.61
C ARG A 136 19.26 27.93 24.62
N GLY A 137 20.46 28.39 24.29
CA GLY A 137 21.67 28.07 25.02
C GLY A 137 22.87 28.69 24.32
N SER A 138 24.06 28.37 24.80
CA SER A 138 25.32 28.85 24.26
C SER A 138 26.20 27.69 23.81
N ILE A 139 26.97 27.91 22.76
CA ILE A 139 28.03 26.97 22.38
C ILE A 139 29.15 27.10 23.42
N ASP A 140 29.43 25.99 24.10
CA ASP A 140 30.45 25.92 25.14
C ASP A 140 31.82 25.57 24.53
N LYS A 141 31.85 24.55 23.66
CA LYS A 141 33.07 24.09 22.98
C LYS A 141 32.76 23.56 21.59
N ILE A 142 33.72 23.70 20.68
CA ILE A 142 33.75 22.98 19.39
C ILE A 142 35.03 22.16 19.36
N ASP A 143 34.92 20.85 19.10
CA ASP A 143 36.05 19.93 18.95
C ASP A 143 35.98 19.28 17.57
N CYS A 144 37.00 19.48 16.75
CA CYS A 144 37.05 19.00 15.36
C CYS A 144 38.29 18.13 15.10
N THR A 145 38.69 17.33 16.08
CA THR A 145 39.90 16.50 15.95
C THR A 145 39.71 15.32 14.99
N GLU A 146 38.50 14.72 14.92
CA GLU A 146 38.17 13.62 14.00
C GLU A 146 36.79 13.78 13.34
N LEU A 147 35.80 14.23 14.11
CA LEU A 147 34.46 14.66 13.66
C LEU A 147 34.14 15.95 14.42
N CYS A 148 33.57 16.95 13.75
CA CYS A 148 33.20 18.19 14.43
C CYS A 148 32.04 17.96 15.39
N VAL A 149 32.29 18.10 16.69
CA VAL A 149 31.30 18.03 17.75
C VAL A 149 31.13 19.41 18.37
N VAL A 150 29.90 19.92 18.35
CA VAL A 150 29.53 21.16 19.03
C VAL A 150 28.87 20.82 20.36
N TYR A 151 29.49 21.26 21.45
CA TYR A 151 28.97 21.13 22.80
C TYR A 151 28.08 22.33 23.07
N PHE A 152 26.78 22.11 23.13
CA PHE A 152 25.77 23.13 23.35
C PHE A 152 25.24 23.04 24.77
N LYS A 153 25.45 24.10 25.53
CA LYS A 153 24.97 24.21 26.91
C LYS A 153 23.61 24.90 26.94
N THR A 154 22.60 24.21 27.45
CA THR A 154 21.23 24.73 27.55
C THR A 154 21.09 25.67 28.75
N GLN A 155 19.98 26.42 28.81
CA GLN A 155 19.64 27.23 29.99
C GLN A 155 19.39 26.41 31.27
N SER A 156 19.16 25.11 31.14
CA SER A 156 19.03 24.18 32.28
C SER A 156 20.38 23.65 32.78
N ASP A 157 21.49 24.22 32.31
CA ASP A 157 22.88 23.81 32.61
C ASP A 157 23.26 22.42 32.05
N GLU A 158 22.39 21.84 31.21
CA GLU A 158 22.61 20.55 30.55
C GLU A 158 23.45 20.73 29.27
N THR A 159 24.37 19.78 29.00
CA THR A 159 25.24 19.83 27.82
C THR A 159 24.79 18.80 26.78
N ILE A 160 24.40 19.29 25.61
CA ILE A 160 24.02 18.50 24.44
C ILE A 160 25.19 18.45 23.46
N ARG A 161 25.48 17.27 22.91
CA ARG A 161 26.50 17.09 21.86
C ARG A 161 25.84 17.02 20.48
N LEU A 162 26.15 17.99 19.63
CA LEU A 162 25.68 18.05 18.25
C LEU A 162 26.81 17.62 17.32
N TYR A 163 26.60 16.53 16.59
CA TYR A 163 27.55 16.06 15.59
C TYR A 163 27.32 16.82 14.30
N TRP A 164 28.29 17.63 13.91
CA TRP A 164 28.28 18.35 12.65
C TRP A 164 28.92 17.48 11.58
N MET A 165 28.10 16.96 10.68
CA MET A 165 28.59 16.26 9.49
C MET A 165 28.93 17.27 8.40
N GLU A 166 30.12 17.15 7.83
CA GLU A 166 30.47 17.92 6.63
C GLU A 166 29.58 17.51 5.45
N LYS A 167 29.47 18.40 4.46
CA LYS A 167 28.72 18.13 3.23
C LYS A 167 29.34 16.91 2.54
N PHE A 168 28.57 15.82 2.47
CA PHE A 168 28.98 14.60 1.79
C PHE A 168 28.36 14.51 0.39
N ASN A 169 29.03 13.80 -0.51
CA ASN A 169 28.58 13.65 -1.89
C ASN A 169 27.25 12.87 -1.92
N GLY A 170 26.21 13.45 -2.51
CA GLY A 170 24.83 12.93 -2.45
C GLY A 170 23.92 13.57 -1.41
N SER A 171 24.39 14.57 -0.64
CA SER A 171 23.54 15.36 0.28
C SER A 171 22.82 16.52 -0.41
N GLU A 172 22.66 16.48 -1.74
CA GLU A 172 21.95 17.51 -2.50
C GLU A 172 20.45 17.23 -2.41
N ILE A 173 19.74 18.07 -1.67
CA ILE A 173 18.28 18.16 -1.65
C ILE A 173 17.89 19.42 -2.42
#